data_AF-A0A143ZA88-F1
#
_entry.id   AF-A0A143ZA88-F1
#
_cell.length_a   1.000
_cell.length_b   1.000
_cell.length_c   1.000
_cell.angle_alpha   90.00
_cell.angle_beta   90.00
_cell.angle_gamma   90.00
#
_symmetry.space_group_name_H-M   'P 1'
#
loop_
_entity.id
_entity.type
_entity.pdbx_description
1 polymer ?
#
loop_
_entity_poly.entity_id
_entity_poly.type
_entity_poly.pdbx_seq_one_letter_code
_entity_poly.pdbx_strand_id
1 'polypeptide(L)'
;MANLEEIISVVLAQRKSQLAPSSFESLNFYCKQLSQMASEMNITVPCQELYDAFIDDDRNSKERSSRHRQCVKIVDYYAGTHAKDKYGKLLNRNSLPREDETQDFFKDMSYPISIKITIDHLIIKSELEMRILNLSSSTIGQYKHSWLDIRDYFNEQNAGIYDKEVLQQYIFEINSLRNKCFMNEWKWKFNRKAAHVCFARHSYTILQRKSTHLCA
;
A
#
# COMPACT_ATOMS: atom_id res chain seq x y z
N MET A 1 15.23 18.80 -7.42
CA MET A 1 15.37 17.37 -7.08
C MET A 1 16.75 17.20 -6.47
N ALA A 2 16.87 16.46 -5.35
CA ALA A 2 18.16 16.21 -4.71
C ALA A 2 19.03 15.26 -5.54
N ASN A 3 20.35 15.34 -5.38
CA ASN A 3 21.29 14.46 -6.08
C ASN A 3 21.14 13.01 -5.59
N LEU A 4 21.34 12.03 -6.47
CA LEU A 4 21.31 10.61 -6.12
C LEU A 4 22.25 10.25 -4.97
N GLU A 5 23.48 10.78 -4.99
CA GLU A 5 24.49 10.49 -3.95
C GLU A 5 24.09 11.06 -2.58
N GLU A 6 23.45 12.23 -2.57
CA GLU A 6 22.90 12.83 -1.36
C GLU A 6 21.78 11.98 -0.78
N ILE A 7 20.84 11.53 -1.64
CA ILE A 7 19.75 10.64 -1.23
C ILE A 7 20.29 9.31 -0.69
N ILE A 8 21.24 8.69 -1.36
CA ILE A 8 21.87 7.44 -0.90
C ILE A 8 22.54 7.64 0.45
N SER A 9 23.26 8.76 0.64
CA SER A 9 23.88 9.10 1.92
C SER A 9 22.85 9.22 3.05
N VAL A 10 21.73 9.89 2.79
CA VAL A 10 20.60 10.00 3.74
C VAL A 10 20.00 8.62 4.05
N VAL A 11 19.75 7.80 3.02
CA VAL A 11 19.23 6.43 3.16
C VAL A 11 20.14 5.61 4.09
N LEU A 12 21.45 5.59 3.82
CA LEU A 12 22.40 4.80 4.59
C LEU A 12 22.51 5.31 6.03
N ALA A 13 22.54 6.63 6.24
CA ALA A 13 22.58 7.21 7.58
C ALA A 13 21.36 6.82 8.42
N GLN A 14 20.15 6.93 7.87
CA GLN A 14 18.92 6.60 8.60
C GLN A 14 18.74 5.09 8.83
N ARG A 15 19.15 4.26 7.87
CA ARG A 15 18.96 2.80 7.96
C ARG A 15 19.99 2.11 8.84
N LYS A 16 21.16 2.73 9.08
CA LYS A 16 22.26 2.13 9.86
C LYS A 16 21.84 1.71 11.28
N SER A 17 21.00 2.48 11.96
CA SER A 17 20.52 2.17 13.31
C SER A 17 19.32 1.22 13.34
N GLN A 18 18.67 0.99 12.19
CA GLN A 18 17.43 0.23 12.09
C GLN A 18 17.63 -1.22 11.62
N LEU A 19 18.79 -1.51 11.04
CA LEU A 19 19.07 -2.80 10.39
C LEU A 19 20.17 -3.55 11.12
N ALA A 20 20.08 -4.89 11.07
CA ALA A 20 21.19 -5.74 11.45
C ALA A 20 22.41 -5.48 10.53
N PRO A 21 23.65 -5.66 11.01
CA PRO A 21 24.87 -5.34 10.24
C PRO A 21 24.90 -5.96 8.84
N SER A 22 24.58 -7.26 8.73
CA SER A 22 24.55 -7.96 7.44
C SER A 22 23.50 -7.42 6.46
N SER A 23 22.35 -6.97 6.98
CA SER A 23 21.29 -6.36 6.17
C SER A 23 21.71 -4.96 5.70
N PHE A 24 22.41 -4.21 6.55
CA PHE A 24 22.97 -2.91 6.20
C PHE A 24 24.07 -3.02 5.14
N GLU A 25 24.99 -3.99 5.28
CA GLU A 25 26.03 -4.26 4.28
C GLU A 25 25.43 -4.61 2.93
N SER A 26 24.38 -5.46 2.92
CA SER A 26 23.66 -5.80 1.70
C SER A 26 23.01 -4.56 1.06
N LEU A 27 22.33 -3.72 1.84
CA LEU A 27 21.75 -2.47 1.33
C LEU A 27 22.83 -1.54 0.74
N ASN A 28 23.93 -1.33 1.46
CA ASN A 28 25.05 -0.50 1.00
C ASN A 28 25.66 -1.02 -0.31
N PHE A 29 25.81 -2.34 -0.45
CA PHE A 29 26.28 -2.96 -1.68
C PHE A 29 25.38 -2.62 -2.87
N TYR A 30 24.06 -2.76 -2.74
CA TYR A 30 23.13 -2.44 -3.83
C TYR A 30 23.02 -0.93 -4.11
N CYS A 31 23.11 -0.07 -3.08
CA CYS A 31 23.17 1.38 -3.30
C CYS A 31 24.41 1.78 -4.10
N LYS A 32 25.57 1.18 -3.83
CA LYS A 32 26.79 1.41 -4.62
C LYS A 32 26.64 0.97 -6.07
N GLN A 33 25.99 -0.17 -6.32
CA GLN A 33 25.71 -0.60 -7.69
C GLN A 33 24.79 0.38 -8.43
N LEU A 34 23.77 0.90 -7.74
CA LEU A 34 22.88 1.92 -8.31
C LEU A 34 23.66 3.20 -8.68
N SER A 35 24.54 3.68 -7.79
CA SER A 35 25.43 4.82 -8.06
C SER A 35 26.36 4.58 -9.25
N GLN A 36 26.93 3.38 -9.34
CA GLN A 36 27.81 3.01 -10.45
C GLN A 36 27.04 3.03 -11.78
N MET A 37 25.86 2.43 -11.82
CA MET A 37 25.00 2.44 -13.02
C MET A 37 24.59 3.86 -13.40
N ALA A 38 24.23 4.70 -12.42
CA ALA A 38 23.92 6.10 -12.67
C ALA A 38 25.10 6.85 -13.30
N SER A 39 26.32 6.57 -12.84
CA SER A 39 27.55 7.13 -13.43
C SER A 39 27.78 6.66 -14.86
N GLU A 40 27.58 5.37 -15.13
CA GLU A 40 27.69 4.78 -16.49
C GLU A 40 26.66 5.38 -17.46
N MET A 41 25.47 5.72 -16.96
CA MET A 41 24.38 6.35 -17.73
C MET A 41 24.46 7.89 -17.79
N ASN A 42 25.43 8.53 -17.12
CA ASN A 42 25.49 9.99 -16.93
C ASN A 42 24.24 10.60 -16.26
N ILE A 43 23.61 9.87 -15.34
CA ILE A 43 22.45 10.30 -14.57
C ILE A 43 22.90 10.72 -13.17
N THR A 44 22.55 11.94 -12.75
CA THR A 44 22.93 12.49 -11.44
C THR A 44 21.75 12.59 -10.46
N VAL A 45 20.53 12.40 -10.94
CA VAL A 45 19.30 12.49 -10.15
C VAL A 45 18.55 11.16 -10.20
N PRO A 46 17.90 10.75 -9.09
CA PRO A 46 17.03 9.58 -9.11
C PRO A 46 15.88 9.80 -10.11
N CYS A 47 15.68 8.85 -11.01
CA CYS A 47 14.63 8.91 -12.04
C CYS A 47 14.19 7.51 -12.48
N GLN A 48 13.05 7.44 -13.17
CA GLN A 48 12.48 6.17 -13.65
C GLN A 48 13.43 5.41 -14.58
N GLU A 49 14.12 6.11 -15.48
CA GLU A 49 15.06 5.50 -16.44
C GLU A 49 16.20 4.74 -15.74
N LEU A 50 16.79 5.34 -14.70
CA LEU A 50 17.81 4.69 -13.88
C LEU A 50 17.24 3.47 -13.14
N TYR A 51 16.04 3.59 -12.58
CA TYR A 51 15.42 2.51 -11.83
C TYR A 51 15.07 1.31 -12.71
N ASP A 52 14.57 1.56 -13.91
CA ASP A 52 14.25 0.52 -14.88
C ASP A 52 15.52 -0.22 -15.32
N ALA A 53 16.55 0.53 -15.73
CA ALA A 53 17.85 -0.05 -16.09
C ALA A 53 18.45 -0.89 -14.95
N PHE A 54 18.33 -0.40 -13.71
CA PHE A 54 18.85 -1.10 -12.55
C PHE A 54 18.06 -2.38 -12.22
N ILE A 55 16.73 -2.33 -12.29
CA ILE A 55 15.90 -3.51 -12.06
C ILE A 55 16.11 -4.56 -13.15
N ASP A 56 16.37 -4.14 -14.39
CA ASP A 56 16.59 -5.03 -15.52
C ASP A 56 17.99 -5.67 -15.54
N ASP A 57 19.01 -5.12 -14.85
CA ASP A 57 20.31 -5.79 -14.59
C ASP A 57 20.22 -6.87 -13.49
N ASP A 58 19.17 -7.68 -13.50
CA ASP A 58 19.03 -8.80 -12.56
C ASP A 58 19.86 -10.03 -12.94
N ARG A 59 20.43 -10.05 -14.16
CA ARG A 59 21.20 -11.17 -14.74
C ARG A 59 20.50 -12.51 -14.60
N ASN A 60 19.17 -12.53 -14.76
CA ASN A 60 18.31 -13.70 -14.58
C ASN A 60 18.30 -14.30 -13.15
N SER A 61 18.77 -13.55 -12.15
CA SER A 61 18.72 -13.97 -10.75
C SER A 61 17.49 -13.38 -10.05
N LYS A 62 16.58 -14.27 -9.61
CA LYS A 62 15.39 -13.88 -8.83
C LYS A 62 15.75 -13.15 -7.54
N GLU A 63 16.83 -13.58 -6.87
CA GLU A 63 17.30 -12.92 -5.65
C GLU A 63 17.76 -11.50 -5.96
N ARG A 64 18.57 -11.33 -7.01
CA ARG A 64 19.08 -10.03 -7.42
C ARG A 64 17.95 -9.09 -7.82
N SER A 65 17.00 -9.56 -8.63
CA SER A 65 15.80 -8.82 -9.02
C SER A 65 15.02 -8.32 -7.79
N SER A 66 14.86 -9.17 -6.78
CA SER A 66 14.22 -8.80 -5.52
C SER A 66 14.98 -7.71 -4.77
N ARG A 67 16.31 -7.84 -4.68
CA ARG A 67 17.17 -6.86 -3.99
C ARG A 67 17.25 -5.53 -4.72
N HIS A 68 17.32 -5.54 -6.05
CA HIS A 68 17.30 -4.32 -6.85
C HIS A 68 16.00 -3.56 -6.65
N ARG A 69 14.85 -4.24 -6.74
CA ARG A 69 13.54 -3.65 -6.43
C ARG A 69 13.48 -3.09 -5.01
N GLN A 70 14.04 -3.80 -4.03
CA GLN A 70 14.08 -3.32 -2.64
C GLN A 70 14.92 -2.05 -2.50
N CYS A 71 16.09 -2.00 -3.14
CA CYS A 71 16.96 -0.84 -3.16
C CYS A 71 16.26 0.37 -3.81
N VAL A 72 15.68 0.19 -4.99
CA VAL A 72 14.90 1.23 -5.70
C VAL A 72 13.76 1.73 -4.83
N LYS A 73 12.97 0.85 -4.21
CA LYS A 73 11.90 1.27 -3.28
C LYS A 73 12.41 2.17 -2.17
N ILE A 74 13.55 1.84 -1.58
CA ILE A 74 14.10 2.66 -0.50
C ILE A 74 14.55 4.01 -1.05
N VAL A 75 15.30 4.05 -2.16
CA VAL A 75 15.78 5.31 -2.74
C VAL A 75 14.63 6.19 -3.21
N ASP A 76 13.65 5.62 -3.93
CA ASP A 76 12.43 6.30 -4.37
C ASP A 76 11.65 6.91 -3.20
N TYR A 77 11.54 6.21 -2.08
CA TYR A 77 10.84 6.72 -0.89
C TYR A 77 11.46 8.01 -0.36
N TYR A 78 12.80 8.12 -0.35
CA TYR A 78 13.49 9.34 0.10
C TYR A 78 13.58 10.40 -0.99
N ALA A 79 13.65 10.00 -2.26
CA ALA A 79 13.72 10.90 -3.40
C ALA A 79 12.35 11.53 -3.75
N GLY A 80 11.25 10.85 -3.42
CA GLY A 80 9.90 11.27 -3.78
C GLY A 80 9.65 11.23 -5.29
N THR A 81 10.29 10.31 -6.01
CA THR A 81 10.24 10.24 -7.49
C THR A 81 9.04 9.45 -8.01
N HIS A 82 8.32 8.75 -7.13
CA HIS A 82 7.13 7.96 -7.44
C HIS A 82 7.40 6.90 -8.52
N ALA A 83 8.49 6.16 -8.34
CA ALA A 83 8.93 5.09 -9.21
C ALA A 83 7.81 4.08 -9.47
N LYS A 84 7.70 3.63 -10.72
CA LYS A 84 6.70 2.67 -11.18
C LYS A 84 7.37 1.34 -11.56
N ASP A 85 6.59 0.27 -11.51
CA ASP A 85 6.98 -1.02 -12.07
C ASP A 85 6.65 -1.09 -13.58
N LYS A 86 7.03 -2.20 -14.21
CA LYS A 86 6.76 -2.50 -15.61
C LYS A 86 5.27 -2.52 -16.00
N TYR A 87 4.36 -2.54 -15.03
CA TYR A 87 2.92 -2.49 -15.24
C TYR A 87 2.35 -1.09 -14.96
N GLY A 88 3.21 -0.09 -14.73
CA GLY A 88 2.83 1.28 -14.42
C GLY A 88 2.36 1.51 -12.98
N LYS A 89 2.49 0.50 -12.10
CA LYS A 89 2.08 0.61 -10.69
C LYS A 89 3.20 1.19 -9.84
N LEU A 90 2.87 2.09 -8.92
CA LEU A 90 3.84 2.68 -8.00
C LEU A 90 4.54 1.59 -7.15
N LEU A 91 5.87 1.66 -7.10
CA LEU A 91 6.69 0.76 -6.28
C LEU A 91 6.46 1.00 -4.79
N ASN A 92 6.35 2.27 -4.40
CA ASN A 92 5.89 2.69 -3.08
C ASN A 92 4.47 3.22 -3.18
N ARG A 93 3.53 2.51 -2.53
CA ARG A 93 2.15 2.98 -2.47
C ARG A 93 2.07 4.22 -1.57
N ASN A 94 1.17 5.15 -1.87
CA ASN A 94 0.90 6.30 -1.01
C ASN A 94 0.52 5.85 0.40
N SER A 95 0.95 6.61 1.41
CA SER A 95 0.58 6.38 2.81
C SER A 95 -0.92 6.53 2.99
N LEU A 96 -1.50 5.68 3.83
CA LEU A 96 -2.87 5.90 4.31
C LEU A 96 -2.90 7.12 5.25
N PRO A 97 -4.06 7.77 5.41
CA PRO A 97 -4.29 8.77 6.45
C PRO A 97 -3.95 8.22 7.83
N ARG A 98 -3.60 9.13 8.74
CA ARG A 98 -3.36 8.75 10.13
C ARG A 98 -4.67 8.44 10.86
N GLU A 99 -4.55 7.80 12.02
CA GLU A 99 -5.69 7.43 12.85
C GLU A 99 -6.45 8.65 13.38
N ASP A 100 -5.72 9.66 13.85
CA ASP A 100 -6.25 10.94 14.30
C ASP A 100 -6.96 11.69 13.17
N GLU A 101 -6.30 11.83 12.01
CA GLU A 101 -6.90 12.41 10.80
C GLU A 101 -8.21 11.71 10.41
N THR A 102 -8.23 10.38 10.49
CA THR A 102 -9.43 9.59 10.17
C THR A 102 -10.53 9.76 11.21
N GLN A 103 -10.19 9.77 12.49
CA GLN A 103 -11.15 9.99 13.57
C GLN A 103 -11.80 11.38 13.47
N ASP A 104 -10.99 12.41 13.21
CA ASP A 104 -11.47 13.77 13.01
C ASP A 104 -12.37 13.87 11.77
N PHE A 105 -11.99 13.22 10.65
CA PHE A 105 -12.81 13.16 9.45
C PHE A 105 -14.22 12.58 9.71
N PHE A 106 -14.33 11.58 10.59
CA PHE A 106 -15.60 10.93 10.93
C PHE A 106 -16.34 11.54 12.12
N LYS A 107 -15.73 12.49 12.86
CA LYS A 107 -16.27 13.02 14.12
C LYS A 107 -17.63 13.70 13.93
N ASP A 108 -17.73 14.56 12.92
CA ASP A 108 -18.90 15.40 12.67
C ASP A 108 -19.83 14.85 11.58
N MET A 109 -19.53 13.65 11.05
CA MET A 109 -20.41 13.02 10.09
C MET A 109 -21.72 12.58 10.74
N SER A 110 -22.82 13.16 10.27
CA SER A 110 -24.19 12.72 10.56
C SER A 110 -24.77 11.96 9.37
N TYR A 111 -25.64 10.99 9.68
CA TYR A 111 -26.35 10.26 8.64
C TYR A 111 -27.55 11.10 8.16
N PRO A 112 -27.89 11.09 6.85
CA PRO A 112 -27.22 10.41 5.75
C PRO A 112 -25.86 11.05 5.41
N ILE A 113 -24.87 10.20 5.13
CA ILE A 113 -23.54 10.66 4.71
C ILE A 113 -23.69 11.31 3.33
N SER A 114 -23.62 12.64 3.28
CA SER A 114 -23.73 13.43 2.05
C SER A 114 -22.38 13.63 1.35
N ILE A 115 -21.27 13.36 2.05
CA ILE A 115 -19.91 13.60 1.58
C ILE A 115 -19.33 12.32 0.98
N LYS A 116 -18.59 12.47 -0.12
CA LYS A 116 -17.82 11.37 -0.71
C LYS A 116 -16.70 10.96 0.26
N ILE A 117 -16.73 9.70 0.70
CA ILE A 117 -15.69 9.11 1.55
C ILE A 117 -14.67 8.43 0.64
N THR A 118 -13.38 8.55 0.94
CA THR A 118 -12.35 7.77 0.23
C THR A 118 -12.16 6.39 0.85
N ILE A 119 -11.75 5.41 0.04
CA ILE A 119 -11.45 4.04 0.51
C ILE A 119 -10.39 4.05 1.60
N ASP A 120 -9.44 4.99 1.55
CA ASP A 120 -8.36 5.15 2.52
C ASP A 120 -8.88 5.40 3.94
N HIS A 121 -9.81 6.33 4.10
CA HIS A 121 -10.45 6.61 5.39
C HIS A 121 -11.26 5.40 5.89
N LEU A 122 -11.90 4.65 4.99
CA LEU A 122 -12.64 3.44 5.36
C LEU A 122 -11.73 2.29 5.78
N ILE A 123 -10.55 2.16 5.19
CA ILE A 123 -9.55 1.16 5.58
C ILE A 123 -9.09 1.44 7.01
N ILE A 124 -8.70 2.68 7.32
CA ILE A 124 -8.23 3.03 8.67
C ILE A 124 -9.36 2.89 9.69
N LYS A 125 -10.57 3.37 9.38
CA LYS A 125 -11.76 3.15 10.23
C LYS A 125 -12.00 1.66 10.48
N SER A 126 -11.88 0.84 9.44
CA SER A 126 -12.03 -0.61 9.53
C SER A 126 -10.93 -1.25 10.40
N GLU A 127 -9.69 -0.80 10.28
CA GLU A 127 -8.62 -1.27 11.13
C GLU A 127 -8.90 -0.96 12.61
N LEU A 128 -9.25 0.29 12.92
CA LEU A 128 -9.57 0.74 14.28
C LEU A 128 -10.69 -0.08 14.92
N GLU A 129 -11.80 -0.25 14.21
CA GLU A 129 -12.94 -1.02 14.73
C GLU A 129 -12.64 -2.52 14.83
N MET A 130 -11.69 -3.06 14.07
CA MET A 130 -11.27 -4.46 14.19
C MET A 130 -10.38 -4.74 15.40
N ARG A 131 -9.79 -3.72 16.05
CA ARG A 131 -8.93 -3.91 17.22
C ARG A 131 -9.64 -4.64 18.36
N ILE A 132 -10.95 -4.40 18.51
CA ILE A 132 -11.81 -5.04 19.52
C ILE A 132 -11.80 -6.57 19.39
N LEU A 133 -11.54 -7.11 18.20
CA LEU A 133 -11.52 -8.55 17.95
C LEU A 133 -10.23 -9.25 18.45
N ASN A 134 -9.24 -8.50 18.97
CA ASN A 134 -7.98 -9.04 19.52
C ASN A 134 -7.29 -10.09 18.63
N LEU A 135 -7.29 -9.83 17.31
CA LEU A 135 -6.69 -10.73 16.33
C LEU A 135 -5.16 -10.75 16.45
N SER A 136 -4.54 -11.87 16.10
CA SER A 136 -3.08 -11.97 16.05
C SER A 136 -2.48 -10.99 15.03
N SER A 137 -1.26 -10.54 15.27
CA SER A 137 -0.53 -9.62 14.38
C SER A 137 -0.42 -10.16 12.94
N SER A 138 -0.25 -11.47 12.80
CA SER A 138 -0.25 -12.14 11.49
C SER A 138 -1.59 -11.99 10.77
N THR A 139 -2.71 -12.20 11.47
CA THR A 139 -4.05 -12.07 10.90
C THR A 139 -4.34 -10.62 10.49
N ILE A 140 -4.02 -9.64 11.35
CA ILE A 140 -4.13 -8.23 10.99
C ILE A 140 -3.28 -7.89 9.77
N GLY A 141 -2.07 -8.43 9.67
CA GLY A 141 -1.21 -8.28 8.49
C GLY A 141 -1.90 -8.74 7.19
N GLN A 142 -2.59 -9.88 7.22
CA GLN A 142 -3.35 -10.39 6.07
C GLN A 142 -4.50 -9.45 5.68
N TYR A 143 -5.23 -8.89 6.65
CA TYR A 143 -6.25 -7.89 6.38
C TYR A 143 -5.66 -6.61 5.78
N LYS A 144 -4.54 -6.11 6.32
CA LYS A 144 -3.85 -4.94 5.75
C LYS A 144 -3.46 -5.14 4.30
N HIS A 145 -2.86 -6.28 3.97
CA HIS A 145 -2.54 -6.59 2.57
C HIS A 145 -3.80 -6.60 1.68
N SER A 146 -4.87 -7.23 2.16
CA SER A 146 -6.15 -7.30 1.43
C SER A 146 -6.79 -5.93 1.24
N TRP A 147 -6.76 -5.07 2.26
CA TRP A 147 -7.27 -3.70 2.17
C TRP A 147 -6.47 -2.85 1.20
N LEU A 148 -5.15 -3.01 1.15
CA LEU A 148 -4.34 -2.30 0.16
C LEU A 148 -4.59 -2.80 -1.27
N ASP A 149 -4.85 -4.10 -1.46
CA ASP A 149 -5.29 -4.63 -2.77
C ASP A 149 -6.65 -4.05 -3.19
N ILE A 150 -7.59 -3.88 -2.23
CA ILE A 150 -8.88 -3.20 -2.47
C ILE A 150 -8.65 -1.72 -2.82
N ARG A 151 -7.78 -1.02 -2.08
CA ARG A 151 -7.45 0.38 -2.37
C ARG A 151 -6.92 0.56 -3.78
N ASP A 152 -5.97 -0.29 -4.19
CA ASP A 152 -5.39 -0.21 -5.53
C ASP A 152 -6.49 -0.39 -6.60
N TYR A 153 -7.42 -1.33 -6.41
CA TYR A 153 -8.57 -1.50 -7.29
C TYR A 153 -9.45 -0.25 -7.36
N PHE A 154 -9.77 0.36 -6.22
CA PHE A 154 -10.55 1.60 -6.16
C PHE A 154 -9.83 2.78 -6.84
N ASN A 155 -8.52 2.91 -6.66
CA ASN A 155 -7.75 3.95 -7.33
C ASN A 155 -7.77 3.78 -8.85
N GLU A 156 -7.76 2.55 -9.35
CA GLU A 156 -7.86 2.24 -10.79
C GLU A 156 -9.26 2.52 -11.36
N GLN A 157 -10.34 2.23 -10.60
CA GLN A 157 -11.71 2.32 -11.11
C GLN A 157 -12.38 3.68 -10.90
N ASN A 158 -12.13 4.36 -9.78
CA ASN A 158 -12.88 5.56 -9.41
C ASN A 158 -12.10 6.56 -8.54
N ALA A 159 -10.78 6.65 -8.76
CA ALA A 159 -9.88 7.57 -8.07
C ALA A 159 -9.94 7.45 -6.53
N GLY A 160 -10.20 6.25 -6.01
CA GLY A 160 -10.16 5.98 -4.58
C GLY A 160 -11.42 6.40 -3.81
N ILE A 161 -12.48 6.84 -4.50
CA ILE A 161 -13.75 7.22 -3.85
C ILE A 161 -14.53 5.95 -3.51
N TYR A 162 -15.08 5.85 -2.30
CA TYR A 162 -15.90 4.70 -1.96
C TYR A 162 -17.20 4.70 -2.77
N ASP A 163 -17.47 3.56 -3.38
CA ASP A 163 -18.69 3.24 -4.09
C ASP A 163 -19.01 1.76 -3.83
N LYS A 164 -20.27 1.50 -3.48
CA LYS A 164 -20.77 0.17 -3.19
C LYS A 164 -20.71 -0.72 -4.44
N GLU A 165 -21.00 -0.18 -5.62
CA GLU A 165 -21.02 -0.92 -6.88
C GLU A 165 -19.60 -1.36 -7.26
N VAL A 166 -18.62 -0.49 -7.09
CA VAL A 166 -17.20 -0.80 -7.32
C VAL A 166 -16.72 -1.89 -6.37
N LEU A 167 -17.12 -1.86 -5.09
CA LEU A 167 -16.77 -2.93 -4.14
C LEU A 167 -17.43 -4.27 -4.50
N GLN A 168 -18.68 -4.24 -4.99
CA GLN A 168 -19.38 -5.45 -5.43
C GLN A 168 -18.73 -6.03 -6.68
N GLN A 169 -18.32 -5.18 -7.63
CA GLN A 169 -17.58 -5.59 -8.82
C GLN A 169 -16.24 -6.24 -8.44
N TYR A 170 -15.50 -5.65 -7.50
CA TYR A 170 -14.28 -6.27 -6.96
C TYR A 170 -14.54 -7.68 -6.42
N ILE A 171 -15.58 -7.84 -5.59
CA ILE A 171 -15.95 -9.15 -5.02
C ILE A 171 -16.31 -10.15 -6.13
N PHE A 172 -17.04 -9.72 -7.15
CA PHE A 172 -17.39 -10.54 -8.31
C PHE A 172 -16.14 -11.02 -9.05
N GLU A 173 -15.19 -10.12 -9.31
CA GLU A 173 -13.95 -10.45 -10.02
C GLU A 173 -13.08 -11.44 -9.26
N ILE A 174 -12.87 -11.24 -7.94
CA ILE A 174 -12.07 -12.20 -7.15
C ILE A 174 -12.75 -13.57 -7.06
N ASN A 175 -14.09 -13.63 -7.07
CA ASN A 175 -14.83 -14.89 -7.14
C ASN A 175 -14.62 -15.56 -8.51
N SER A 176 -14.67 -14.81 -9.61
CA SER A 176 -14.38 -15.36 -10.93
C SER A 176 -12.94 -15.89 -11.02
N LEU A 177 -11.96 -15.18 -10.45
CA LEU A 177 -10.57 -15.63 -10.43
C LEU A 177 -10.41 -16.91 -9.59
N ARG A 178 -11.11 -17.03 -8.47
CA ARG A 178 -11.13 -18.26 -7.66
C ARG A 178 -11.73 -19.42 -8.43
N ASN A 179 -12.86 -19.22 -9.12
CA ASN A 179 -13.53 -20.26 -9.91
C ASN A 179 -12.67 -20.75 -11.08
N LYS A 180 -11.85 -19.87 -11.65
CA LYS A 180 -10.89 -20.21 -12.71
C LYS A 180 -9.55 -20.74 -12.18
N CYS A 181 -9.43 -20.99 -10.87
CA CYS A 181 -8.19 -21.42 -10.21
C CYS A 181 -6.98 -20.47 -10.37
N PHE A 182 -7.20 -19.21 -10.74
CA PHE A 182 -6.15 -18.19 -10.83
C PHE A 182 -5.88 -17.46 -9.50
N MET A 183 -6.67 -17.76 -8.47
CA MET A 183 -6.48 -17.20 -7.13
C MET A 183 -6.43 -18.29 -6.06
N ASN A 184 -5.43 -18.20 -5.19
CA ASN A 184 -5.29 -19.04 -4.00
C ASN A 184 -6.48 -18.84 -3.05
N GLU A 185 -6.96 -19.93 -2.45
CA GLU A 185 -8.10 -19.92 -1.54
C GLU A 185 -7.93 -18.98 -0.34
N TRP A 186 -6.75 -18.95 0.28
CA TRP A 186 -6.49 -18.09 1.42
C TRP A 186 -6.52 -16.62 1.03
N LYS A 187 -5.89 -16.26 -0.10
CA LYS A 187 -5.94 -14.89 -0.64
C LYS A 187 -7.38 -14.48 -0.93
N TRP A 188 -8.14 -15.35 -1.59
CA TRP A 188 -9.56 -15.12 -1.88
C TRP A 188 -10.39 -14.91 -0.60
N LYS A 189 -10.23 -15.78 0.42
CA LYS A 189 -10.95 -15.68 1.69
C LYS A 189 -10.67 -14.35 2.40
N PHE A 190 -9.41 -13.95 2.48
CA PHE A 190 -9.04 -12.69 3.14
C PHE A 190 -9.52 -11.46 2.36
N ASN A 191 -9.35 -11.43 1.03
CA ASN A 191 -9.85 -10.34 0.20
C ASN A 191 -11.36 -10.16 0.33
N ARG A 192 -12.12 -11.25 0.30
CA ARG A 192 -13.57 -11.22 0.48
C ARG A 192 -13.96 -10.73 1.88
N LYS A 193 -13.31 -11.23 2.93
CA LYS A 193 -13.58 -10.79 4.32
C LYS A 193 -13.24 -9.31 4.51
N ALA A 194 -12.09 -8.86 4.03
CA ALA A 194 -11.66 -7.48 4.09
C ALA A 194 -12.64 -6.53 3.39
N ALA A 195 -13.13 -6.91 2.21
CA ALA A 195 -14.17 -6.17 1.49
C ALA A 195 -15.47 -6.09 2.30
N HIS A 196 -15.92 -7.21 2.89
CA HIS A 196 -17.09 -7.19 3.76
C HIS A 196 -16.92 -6.33 5.00
N VAL A 197 -15.71 -6.22 5.57
CA VAL A 197 -15.46 -5.32 6.69
C VAL A 197 -15.64 -3.86 6.26
N CYS A 198 -15.09 -3.46 5.11
CA CYS A 198 -15.30 -2.12 4.56
C CYS A 198 -16.78 -1.84 4.26
N PHE A 199 -17.48 -2.82 3.68
CA PHE A 199 -18.92 -2.75 3.35
C PHE A 199 -19.81 -2.65 4.59
N ALA A 200 -19.61 -3.57 5.53
CA ALA A 200 -20.43 -3.71 6.72
C ALA A 200 -20.31 -2.47 7.59
N ARG A 201 -19.17 -1.77 7.59
CA ARG A 201 -18.96 -0.59 8.44
C ARG A 201 -19.40 0.72 7.83
N HIS A 202 -19.44 0.80 6.51
CA HIS A 202 -20.30 1.79 5.86
C HIS A 202 -21.77 1.54 6.28
N SER A 203 -22.19 0.27 6.41
CA SER A 203 -23.58 -0.12 6.74
C SER A 203 -23.95 -0.19 8.23
N TYR A 204 -23.00 -0.35 9.16
CA TYR A 204 -23.24 -0.47 10.61
C TYR A 204 -23.12 0.89 11.31
N THR A 205 -22.31 1.81 10.77
CA THR A 205 -22.43 3.24 11.11
C THR A 205 -23.85 3.76 10.80
N ILE A 206 -24.53 3.14 9.81
CA ILE A 206 -25.93 3.42 9.44
C ILE A 206 -26.94 2.82 10.45
N LEU A 207 -26.59 1.74 11.16
CA LEU A 207 -27.51 1.05 12.08
C LEU A 207 -27.35 1.47 13.54
N GLN A 208 -26.12 1.72 14.02
CA GLN A 208 -25.92 2.07 15.43
C GLN A 208 -26.47 3.45 15.83
N ARG A 209 -26.65 4.39 14.88
CA ARG A 209 -27.34 5.67 15.16
C ARG A 209 -28.87 5.63 15.02
N LYS A 210 -29.46 4.57 14.43
CA LYS A 210 -30.92 4.40 14.45
C LYS A 210 -31.41 3.90 15.82
N SER A 211 -30.60 3.14 16.55
CA SER A 211 -30.97 2.62 17.88
C SER A 211 -30.91 3.67 19.00
N THR A 212 -30.19 4.78 18.82
CA THR A 212 -30.15 5.89 19.80
C THR A 212 -31.24 6.95 19.59
N HIS A 213 -32.03 6.89 18.51
CA HIS A 213 -33.15 7.79 18.25
C HIS A 213 -34.54 7.14 18.37
N LEU A 214 -34.62 5.90 18.90
CA LEU A 214 -35.87 5.20 19.18
C LEU A 214 -36.15 5.02 20.69
N CYS A 215 -35.33 5.63 21.55
CA CYS A 215 -35.60 5.80 22.97
C CYS A 215 -35.45 7.28 23.35
N ALA A 216 -36.41 8.10 22.92
CA ALA A 216 -36.72 9.40 23.51
C ALA A 216 -38.21 9.67 23.29
#